data_AF-A0A957ZP00-F1
#
_entry.id   AF-A0A957ZP00-F1
#
_cell.length_a   1.000
_cell.length_b   1.000
_cell.length_c   1.000
_cell.angle_alpha   90.00
_cell.angle_beta   90.00
_cell.angle_gamma   90.00
#
_symmetry.space_group_name_H-M   'P 1'
#
loop_
_entity.id
_entity.type
_entity.pdbx_description
1 polymer ?
#
loop_
_entity_poly.entity_id
_entity_poly.type
_entity_poly.pdbx_seq_one_letter_code
_entity_poly.pdbx_strand_id
1 'polypeptide(L)'
;MNQTVTDYLETNHIDSVLKLNILLFLIHHPDFRGSGPELAECSYVGNTPCFEKNLDDLCSVGVVERVEQRYQLSRQPDVTWSLHALAQTFEDPLTRQEILAHLDHHTVWSI
;
A
#
# COMPACT_ATOMS: atom_id res chain seq x y z
N MET A 1 -9.89 9.62 13.35
CA MET A 1 -8.96 8.60 12.84
C MET A 1 -8.43 7.73 13.97
N ASN A 2 -8.46 6.41 13.80
CA ASN A 2 -7.91 5.46 14.77
C ASN A 2 -6.38 5.61 14.82
N GLN A 3 -5.83 6.00 15.98
CA GLN A 3 -4.39 6.25 16.17
C GLN A 3 -3.53 5.08 15.67
N THR A 4 -3.99 3.84 15.90
CA THR A 4 -3.29 2.62 15.47
C THR A 4 -3.11 2.54 13.96
N VAL A 5 -4.07 3.04 13.17
CA VAL A 5 -3.99 3.01 11.70
C VAL A 5 -3.04 4.08 11.20
N THR A 6 -3.09 5.28 11.77
CA THR A 6 -2.17 6.37 11.44
C THR A 6 -0.72 5.97 11.74
N ASP A 7 -0.47 5.45 12.94
CA ASP A 7 0.85 4.98 13.35
C ASP A 7 1.37 3.88 12.41
N TYR A 8 0.48 2.99 11.95
CA TYR A 8 0.85 1.95 10.99
C TYR A 8 1.22 2.52 9.61
N LEU A 9 0.44 3.46 9.09
CA LEU A 9 0.71 4.11 7.80
C LEU A 9 2.05 4.85 7.85
N GLU A 10 2.30 5.61 8.92
CA GLU A 10 3.54 6.36 9.12
C GLU A 10 4.76 5.44 9.29
N THR A 11 4.64 4.41 10.13
CA THR A 11 5.74 3.45 10.40
C THR A 11 6.16 2.69 9.14
N ASN A 12 5.20 2.38 8.27
CA ASN A 12 5.45 1.64 7.03
C ASN A 12 5.59 2.56 5.80
N HIS A 13 5.74 3.87 6.00
CA HIS A 13 5.89 4.85 4.91
C HIS A 13 4.81 4.72 3.81
N ILE A 14 3.58 4.40 4.21
CA ILE A 14 2.39 4.40 3.35
C ILE A 14 1.85 5.82 3.35
N ASP A 15 2.57 6.71 2.66
CA ASP A 15 2.39 8.16 2.66
C ASP A 15 1.69 8.69 1.40
N SER A 16 1.28 7.80 0.50
CA SER A 16 0.56 8.16 -0.72
C SER A 16 -0.64 7.26 -0.95
N VAL A 17 -1.66 7.84 -1.59
CA VAL A 17 -2.84 7.09 -2.05
C VAL A 17 -2.44 5.96 -3.00
N LEU A 18 -1.36 6.14 -3.78
CA LEU A 18 -0.85 5.11 -4.67
C LEU A 18 -0.32 3.89 -3.90
N LYS A 19 0.51 4.09 -2.87
CA LYS A 19 1.00 2.99 -2.02
C LYS A 19 -0.15 2.25 -1.34
N LEU A 20 -1.11 3.00 -0.81
CA LEU A 20 -2.30 2.41 -0.19
C LEU A 20 -3.10 1.57 -1.20
N ASN A 21 -3.33 2.08 -2.42
CA ASN A 21 -4.05 1.35 -3.46
C ASN A 21 -3.31 0.07 -3.89
N ILE A 22 -1.98 0.12 -4.01
CA ILE A 22 -1.16 -1.06 -4.30
C ILE A 22 -1.37 -2.14 -3.23
N LEU A 23 -1.30 -1.75 -1.95
CA LEU A 23 -1.49 -2.68 -0.84
C LEU A 23 -2.91 -3.25 -0.82
N LEU A 24 -3.93 -2.40 -0.95
CA LEU A 24 -5.32 -2.85 -0.99
C LEU A 24 -5.56 -3.82 -2.16
N PHE A 25 -4.99 -3.57 -3.34
CA PHE A 25 -5.06 -4.51 -4.46
C PHE A 25 -4.45 -5.87 -4.08
N LEU A 26 -3.22 -5.89 -3.55
CA LEU A 26 -2.54 -7.13 -3.17
C LEU A 26 -3.23 -7.88 -2.03
N ILE A 27 -3.88 -7.16 -1.09
CA ILE A 27 -4.67 -7.77 0.00
C ILE A 27 -5.92 -8.46 -0.55
N HIS A 28 -6.61 -7.87 -1.52
CA HIS A 28 -7.77 -8.49 -2.17
C HIS A 28 -7.38 -9.63 -3.12
N HIS A 29 -6.11 -9.71 -3.51
CA HIS A 29 -5.56 -10.73 -4.41
C HIS A 29 -4.30 -11.38 -3.80
N PRO A 30 -4.41 -12.11 -2.67
CA PRO A 30 -3.24 -12.59 -1.91
C PRO A 30 -2.36 -13.59 -2.66
N ASP A 31 -2.91 -14.28 -3.66
CA ASP A 31 -2.17 -15.20 -4.52
C ASP A 31 -1.54 -14.51 -5.74
N PHE A 32 -1.83 -13.23 -5.95
CA PHE A 32 -1.29 -12.48 -7.07
C PHE A 32 0.21 -12.22 -6.88
N ARG A 33 0.96 -12.46 -7.95
CA ARG A 33 2.39 -12.14 -8.04
C ARG A 33 2.66 -11.60 -9.42
N GLY A 34 3.27 -10.42 -9.50
CA GLY A 34 3.49 -9.76 -10.77
C GLY A 34 4.73 -8.88 -10.75
N SER A 35 5.25 -8.62 -11.94
CA SER A 35 6.22 -7.56 -12.18
C SER A 35 5.56 -6.19 -11.96
N GLY A 36 6.39 -5.16 -11.83
CA GLY A 36 5.93 -3.77 -11.75
C GLY A 36 4.98 -3.36 -12.88
N PRO A 37 5.28 -3.68 -14.16
CA PRO A 37 4.40 -3.38 -15.28
C PRO A 37 3.06 -4.11 -15.21
N GLU A 38 3.04 -5.40 -14.86
CA GLU A 38 1.80 -6.18 -14.71
C GLU A 38 0.90 -5.58 -13.61
N LEU A 39 1.48 -5.21 -12.47
CA LEU A 39 0.74 -4.58 -11.37
C LEU A 39 0.25 -3.17 -11.72
N ALA A 40 1.06 -2.39 -12.44
CA ALA A 40 0.66 -1.06 -12.90
C ALA A 40 -0.52 -1.12 -13.86
N GLU A 41 -0.54 -2.11 -14.76
CA GLU A 41 -1.65 -2.37 -15.69
C GLU A 41 -2.92 -2.78 -14.93
N CYS A 42 -2.83 -3.73 -13.99
CA CYS A 42 -3.96 -4.14 -13.16
C CYS A 42 -4.52 -2.99 -12.30
N SER A 43 -3.66 -2.05 -11.90
CA SER A 43 -4.03 -0.88 -11.09
C SER A 43 -4.46 0.32 -11.93
N TYR A 44 -4.48 0.20 -13.27
CA TYR A 44 -4.76 1.29 -14.23
C TYR A 44 -3.87 2.54 -14.04
N VAL A 45 -2.62 2.36 -13.61
CA VAL A 45 -1.68 3.46 -13.40
C VAL A 45 -0.79 3.64 -14.64
N GLY A 46 -0.92 4.79 -15.31
CA GLY A 46 -0.21 5.07 -16.56
C GLY A 46 1.29 5.40 -16.42
N ASN A 47 1.80 5.62 -15.21
CA ASN A 47 3.22 5.93 -14.95
C ASN A 47 3.92 4.76 -14.26
N THR A 48 4.32 3.76 -15.07
CA THR A 48 4.99 2.55 -14.59
C THR A 48 6.26 2.81 -13.78
N PRO A 49 7.17 3.73 -14.15
CA PRO A 49 8.36 4.02 -13.33
C PRO A 49 8.03 4.54 -11.92
N CYS A 50 7.03 5.42 -11.82
CA CYS A 50 6.56 5.90 -10.52
C CYS A 50 5.94 4.76 -9.70
N PHE A 51 5.15 3.91 -10.35
CA PHE A 51 4.54 2.74 -9.73
C PHE A 51 5.58 1.75 -9.18
N GLU A 52 6.61 1.44 -9.96
CA GLU A 52 7.73 0.59 -9.54
C GLU A 52 8.49 1.16 -8.35
N LYS A 53 8.75 2.49 -8.35
CA LYS A 53 9.37 3.13 -7.18
C LYS A 53 8.54 2.94 -5.91
N ASN A 54 7.21 3.08 -5.99
CA ASN A 54 6.35 2.87 -4.83
C ASN A 54 6.34 1.39 -4.39
N LEU A 55 6.42 0.44 -5.32
CA LEU A 55 6.60 -0.98 -4.98
C LEU A 55 7.93 -1.23 -4.28
N ASP A 56 9.03 -0.65 -4.79
CA ASP A 56 10.35 -0.78 -4.17
C ASP A 56 10.37 -0.15 -2.76
N ASP A 57 9.73 1.00 -2.56
CA ASP A 57 9.55 1.62 -1.24
C ASP A 57 8.79 0.68 -0.29
N LEU A 58 7.68 0.10 -0.74
CA LEU A 58 6.90 -0.87 0.05
C LEU A 58 7.66 -2.17 0.32
N CYS A 59 8.57 -2.57 -0.59
CA CYS A 59 9.50 -3.65 -0.36
C CYS A 59 10.54 -3.32 0.71
N SER A 60 11.04 -2.08 0.74
CA SER A 60 12.06 -1.66 1.70
C SER A 60 11.59 -1.70 3.15
N VAL A 61 10.28 -1.49 3.38
CA VAL A 61 9.64 -1.56 4.71
C VAL A 61 9.07 -2.95 5.02
N GLY A 62 9.17 -3.91 4.10
CA GLY A 62 8.78 -5.30 4.31
C GLY A 62 7.27 -5.60 4.22
N VAL A 63 6.42 -4.67 3.77
CA VAL A 63 4.99 -4.94 3.57
C VAL A 63 4.70 -5.65 2.24
N VAL A 64 5.59 -5.48 1.26
CA VAL A 64 5.63 -6.20 -0.01
C VAL A 64 6.96 -6.95 -0.09
N GLU A 65 6.99 -8.11 -0.73
CA GLU A 65 8.20 -8.89 -0.97
C GLU A 65 8.48 -9.00 -2.46
N ARG A 66 9.77 -9.01 -2.83
CA ARG A 66 10.22 -9.28 -4.20
C ARG A 66 10.86 -10.65 -4.27
N VAL A 67 10.19 -11.60 -4.92
CA VAL A 67 10.65 -12.98 -5.12
C VAL A 67 10.78 -13.23 -6.62
N GLU A 68 11.97 -13.62 -7.08
CA GLU A 68 12.22 -13.90 -8.51
C GLU A 68 11.76 -12.76 -9.45
N GLN A 69 12.07 -11.51 -9.07
CA GLN A 69 11.66 -10.30 -9.82
C GLN A 69 10.15 -10.01 -9.84
N ARG A 70 9.36 -10.71 -9.02
CA ARG A 70 7.91 -10.48 -8.88
C ARG A 70 7.59 -9.97 -7.49
N TYR A 71 6.72 -8.97 -7.44
CA TYR A 71 6.18 -8.41 -6.22
C TYR A 71 4.97 -9.23 -5.76
N GLN A 72 4.88 -9.43 -4.45
CA GLN A 72 3.79 -10.10 -3.77
C GLN A 72 3.60 -9.49 -2.38
N LEU A 73 2.42 -9.69 -1.78
CA LEU A 73 2.22 -9.29 -0.38
C LEU A 73 3.17 -10.06 0.55
N SER A 74 3.67 -9.43 1.61
CA SER A 74 4.48 -10.13 2.60
C SER A 74 3.68 -11.25 3.28
N ARG A 75 4.38 -12.37 3.53
CA ARG A 75 3.83 -13.55 4.19
C ARG A 75 4.15 -13.59 5.69
N GLN A 76 4.80 -12.56 6.22
CA GLN A 76 5.08 -12.45 7.65
C GLN A 76 3.75 -12.29 8.40
N PRO A 77 3.42 -13.17 9.37
CA PRO A 77 2.10 -13.18 10.01
C PRO A 77 1.67 -11.83 10.58
N ASP A 78 2.59 -11.13 11.27
CA ASP A 78 2.31 -9.85 11.91
C ASP A 78 2.00 -8.74 10.90
N VAL A 79 2.70 -8.76 9.76
CA VAL A 79 2.49 -7.83 8.64
C VAL A 79 1.15 -8.12 7.97
N THR A 80 0.89 -9.39 7.65
CA THR A 80 -0.37 -9.82 7.04
C THR A 80 -1.58 -9.46 7.91
N TRP A 81 -1.49 -9.66 9.22
CA TRP A 81 -2.56 -9.29 10.16
C TRP A 81 -2.82 -7.79 10.17
N SER A 82 -1.76 -6.99 10.23
CA SER A 82 -1.86 -5.53 10.24
C SER A 82 -2.45 -4.99 8.92
N LEU A 83 -2.06 -5.59 7.79
CA LEU A 83 -2.61 -5.25 6.47
C LEU A 83 -4.09 -5.62 6.34
N HIS A 84 -4.50 -6.78 6.86
CA HIS A 84 -5.92 -7.14 6.90
C HIS A 84 -6.73 -6.21 7.78
N ALA A 85 -6.21 -5.83 8.95
CA ALA A 85 -6.85 -4.85 9.83
C ALA A 85 -6.98 -3.49 9.13
N LEU A 86 -5.95 -3.04 8.41
CA LEU A 86 -5.99 -1.82 7.60
C LEU A 86 -7.09 -1.90 6.52
N ALA A 87 -7.15 -3.00 5.76
CA ALA A 87 -8.16 -3.18 4.72
C ALA A 87 -9.58 -3.18 5.29
N GLN A 88 -9.83 -3.92 6.38
CA GLN A 88 -11.13 -3.92 7.06
C GLN A 88 -11.52 -2.52 7.56
N THR A 89 -10.57 -1.78 8.12
CA THR A 89 -10.84 -0.41 8.57
C THR A 89 -11.14 0.51 7.38
N PHE A 90 -10.50 0.29 6.24
CA PHE A 90 -10.73 1.05 5.01
C PHE A 90 -12.09 0.75 4.35
N GLU A 91 -12.79 -0.33 4.74
CA GLU A 91 -14.16 -0.59 4.31
C GLU A 91 -15.16 0.40 4.92
N ASP A 92 -14.88 0.94 6.11
CA ASP A 92 -15.70 1.97 6.75
C ASP A 92 -15.61 3.31 5.99
N PRO A 93 -16.73 3.88 5.51
CA PRO A 93 -16.69 5.10 4.71
C PRO A 93 -16.08 6.31 5.41
N LEU A 94 -16.32 6.47 6.72
CA LEU A 94 -15.81 7.60 7.48
C LEU A 94 -14.30 7.47 7.67
N THR A 95 -13.84 6.30 8.09
CA THR A 95 -12.41 6.03 8.30
C THR A 95 -11.63 6.08 6.99
N ARG A 96 -12.22 5.59 5.89
CA ARG A 96 -11.67 5.76 4.55
C ARG A 96 -11.41 7.23 4.23
N GLN A 97 -12.40 8.09 4.47
CA GLN A 97 -12.27 9.52 4.21
C GLN A 97 -11.16 10.15 5.06
N GLU A 98 -11.06 9.77 6.34
CA GLU A 98 -10.00 10.25 7.22
C GLU A 98 -8.60 9.81 6.76
N ILE A 99 -8.44 8.55 6.37
CA ILE A 99 -7.17 8.01 5.84
C ILE A 99 -6.77 8.76 4.57
N LEU A 100 -7.69 8.91 3.61
CA LEU A 100 -7.41 9.61 2.36
C LEU A 100 -7.07 11.08 2.61
N ALA A 101 -7.79 11.75 3.52
CA ALA A 101 -7.48 13.13 3.91
C ALA A 101 -6.09 13.26 4.54
N HIS A 102 -5.68 12.30 5.38
CA HIS A 102 -4.34 12.29 5.96
C HIS A 102 -3.25 12.14 4.88
N LEU A 103 -3.42 11.22 3.94
CA LEU A 103 -2.47 11.01 2.83
C LEU A 103 -2.38 12.23 1.88
N ASP A 104 -3.49 12.92 1.64
CA ASP A 104 -3.50 14.15 0.84
C ASP A 104 -2.70 15.28 1.52
N HIS A 105 -2.75 15.39 2.86
CA HIS A 105 -1.99 16.43 3.58
C HIS A 105 -0.48 16.22 3.51
N HIS A 106 0.01 14.98 3.43
CA HIS A 106 1.45 14.70 3.24
C HIS A 106 1.95 15.09 1.84
N THR A 107 1.06 15.23 0.85
CA THR A 107 1.42 15.66 -0.51
C THR A 107 1.70 17.17 -0.60
N VAL A 108 1.21 17.97 0.36
CA VAL A 108 1.27 19.45 0.29
C VAL A 108 2.57 20.04 0.90
N TRP A 109 3.33 19.28 1.70
CA TRP A 109 4.51 19.79 2.43
C TRP A 109 5.87 19.29 1.90
N SER A 110 5.93 18.73 0.69
CA SER A 110 7.18 18.24 0.08
C SER A 110 7.69 19.13 -1.08
N ILE A 111 7.54 20.46 -0.96
CA ILE A 111 8.14 21.46 -1.89
C ILE A 111 9.18 22.29 -1.13
#